data_AF-A0A957F606-F1
#
_entry.id   AF-A0A957F606-F1
#
_cell.length_a   1.000
_cell.length_b   1.000
_cell.length_c   1.000
_cell.angle_alpha   90.00
_cell.angle_beta   90.00
_cell.angle_gamma   90.00
#
_symmetry.space_group_name_H-M   'P 1'
#
loop_
_entity.id
_entity.type
_entity.pdbx_description
1 polymer ?
#
loop_
_entity_poly.entity_id
_entity_poly.type
_entity_poly.pdbx_seq_one_letter_code
_entity_poly.pdbx_strand_id
1 'polypeptide(L)'
;MQRTNERQILLWTLLLSSFTGILIWYLKRLTAAPFSQWGTQTVELLSFFTNLTNLIVVIMAAALLFGRGPLHRWFAQPAVQAACCLYIAFVGLGFWFLLGGPQNVQTWFDWIPEITAHTLSPILGAIFWYRCVPKGQLAWRHAVIWLAYPIAYLVYWLFRGPRVGYYPY
;
A
#
# COMPACT_ATOMS: atom_id res chain seq x y z
N MET A 1 -16.77 18.45 -15.46
CA MET A 1 -16.90 18.56 -13.99
C MET A 1 -17.06 17.20 -13.30
N GLN A 2 -18.00 16.33 -13.70
CA GLN A 2 -18.24 15.04 -13.01
C GLN A 2 -17.01 14.11 -12.87
N ARG A 3 -16.21 13.93 -13.94
CA ARG A 3 -15.01 13.07 -13.88
C ARG A 3 -13.91 13.56 -12.93
N THR A 4 -13.80 14.88 -12.74
CA THR A 4 -12.81 15.46 -11.82
C THR A 4 -13.20 15.20 -10.37
N ASN A 5 -14.49 15.35 -10.05
CA ASN A 5 -15.02 15.09 -8.71
C ASN A 5 -14.91 13.60 -8.35
N GLU A 6 -15.25 12.70 -9.28
CA GLU A 6 -15.09 11.25 -9.09
C GLU A 6 -13.63 10.87 -8.77
N ARG A 7 -12.68 11.40 -9.53
CA ARG A 7 -11.25 11.15 -9.29
C ARG A 7 -10.81 11.62 -7.91
N GLN A 8 -11.24 12.81 -7.49
CA GLN A 8 -10.88 13.34 -6.17
C GLN A 8 -11.46 12.49 -5.04
N ILE A 9 -12.72 12.06 -5.15
CA ILE A 9 -13.36 11.18 -4.15
C ILE A 9 -12.59 9.86 -4.02
N LEU A 10 -12.21 9.25 -5.15
CA LEU A 10 -11.42 8.01 -5.12
C LEU A 10 -10.04 8.21 -4.52
N LEU A 11 -9.35 9.33 -4.80
CA LEU A 11 -8.07 9.63 -4.17
C LEU A 11 -8.18 9.87 -2.67
N TRP A 12 -9.20 10.59 -2.22
CA TRP A 12 -9.45 10.83 -0.79
C TRP A 12 -9.76 9.55 -0.04
N THR A 13 -10.66 8.72 -0.59
CA THR A 13 -11.04 7.44 0.03
C THR A 13 -9.86 6.48 0.08
N LEU A 14 -9.05 6.41 -0.99
CA LEU A 14 -7.84 5.61 -1.03
C LEU A 14 -6.81 6.09 0.01
N LEU A 15 -6.56 7.40 0.08
CA LEU A 15 -5.66 8.00 1.07
C LEU A 15 -6.10 7.67 2.48
N LEU A 16 -7.37 7.94 2.82
CA LEU A 16 -7.88 7.75 4.17
C LEU A 16 -7.88 6.26 4.55
N SER A 17 -8.28 5.36 3.63
CA SER A 17 -8.27 3.93 3.89
C SER A 17 -6.85 3.41 4.16
N SER A 18 -5.91 3.69 3.27
CA SER A 18 -4.53 3.20 3.41
C SER A 18 -3.82 3.81 4.61
N PHE A 19 -4.05 5.10 4.88
CA PHE A 19 -3.48 5.79 6.04
C PHE A 19 -4.03 5.22 7.36
N THR A 20 -5.35 5.00 7.44
CA THR A 20 -5.99 4.50 8.67
C THR A 20 -5.46 3.13 9.05
N GLY A 21 -5.36 2.21 8.08
CA GLY A 21 -4.87 0.85 8.35
C GLY A 21 -3.43 0.84 8.88
N ILE A 22 -2.52 1.61 8.26
CA ILE A 22 -1.14 1.73 8.74
C ILE A 22 -1.09 2.42 10.10
N LEU A 23 -1.83 3.53 10.27
CA LEU A 23 -1.78 4.34 11.49
C LEU A 23 -2.20 3.53 12.71
N ILE A 24 -3.31 2.78 12.63
CA ILE A 24 -3.79 1.96 13.74
C ILE A 24 -2.75 0.90 14.12
N TRP A 25 -2.20 0.17 13.14
CA TRP A 25 -1.15 -0.83 13.40
C TRP A 25 0.11 -0.20 14.01
N TYR A 26 0.49 0.98 13.52
CA TYR A 26 1.66 1.67 14.03
C TYR A 26 1.47 2.13 15.48
N LEU A 27 0.34 2.79 15.77
CA LEU A 27 0.01 3.23 17.12
C LEU A 27 -0.04 2.04 18.09
N LYS A 28 -0.68 0.92 17.70
CA LYS A 28 -0.73 -0.29 18.52
C LYS A 28 0.67 -0.84 18.82
N ARG A 29 1.59 -0.82 17.84
CA ARG A 29 2.99 -1.22 18.05
C ARG A 29 3.73 -0.28 19.00
N LEU A 30 3.57 1.04 18.83
CA LEU A 30 4.26 2.02 19.66
C LEU A 30 3.76 2.05 21.11
N THR A 31 2.47 1.85 21.34
CA THR A 31 1.91 1.81 22.70
C THR A 31 2.22 0.51 23.44
N ALA A 32 2.47 -0.57 22.71
CA ALA A 32 2.90 -1.86 23.27
C ALA A 32 4.41 -1.95 23.55
N ALA A 33 5.19 -0.94 23.16
CA ALA A 33 6.66 -0.95 23.27
C ALA A 33 7.19 0.27 24.04
N PRO A 34 8.30 0.13 24.80
CA PRO A 34 8.96 1.27 25.41
C PRO A 34 9.50 2.23 24.34
N PHE A 35 9.59 3.52 24.68
CA PHE A 35 10.02 4.59 23.76
C PHE A 35 11.38 4.31 23.09
N SER A 36 12.32 3.69 23.81
CA SER A 36 13.64 3.32 23.28
C SER A 36 13.59 2.34 22.11
N GLN A 37 12.49 1.61 21.93
CA GLN A 37 12.31 0.63 20.86
C GLN A 37 11.48 1.18 19.69
N TRP A 38 10.98 2.42 19.75
CA TRP A 38 10.10 2.96 18.73
C TRP A 38 10.72 2.91 17.33
N GLY A 39 12.02 3.19 17.18
CA GLY A 39 12.72 3.07 15.90
C GLY A 39 12.68 1.64 15.34
N THR A 40 12.92 0.63 16.18
CA THR A 40 12.82 -0.78 15.78
C THR A 40 11.39 -1.14 15.37
N GLN A 41 10.39 -0.67 16.13
CA GLN A 41 8.98 -0.89 15.80
C GLN A 41 8.60 -0.28 14.43
N THR A 42 9.13 0.90 14.09
CA THR A 42 8.93 1.52 12.78
C THR A 42 9.56 0.68 11.67
N VAL A 43 10.81 0.23 11.85
CA VAL A 43 11.51 -0.59 10.86
C VAL A 43 10.79 -1.91 10.63
N GLU A 44 10.32 -2.55 11.68
CA GLU A 44 9.54 -3.79 11.59
C GLU A 44 8.17 -3.56 10.95
N LEU A 45 7.46 -2.47 11.26
CA LEU A 45 6.21 -2.15 10.57
C LEU A 45 6.43 -2.01 9.05
N LEU A 46 7.45 -1.24 8.65
CA LEU A 46 7.77 -1.01 7.24
C LEU A 46 8.43 -2.21 6.56
N SER A 47 8.79 -3.24 7.32
CA SER A 47 9.33 -4.50 6.80
C SER A 47 8.25 -5.34 6.12
N PHE A 48 6.97 -5.12 6.41
CA PHE A 48 5.86 -5.81 5.76
C PHE A 48 5.51 -5.19 4.40
N PHE A 49 5.40 -6.03 3.36
CA PHE A 49 5.02 -5.62 2.01
C PHE A 49 3.72 -4.80 1.96
N THR A 50 2.72 -5.21 2.75
CA THR A 50 1.42 -4.53 2.84
C THR A 50 1.58 -3.09 3.33
N ASN A 51 2.36 -2.87 4.39
CA ASN A 51 2.54 -1.56 4.99
C ASN A 51 3.35 -0.64 4.08
N LEU A 52 4.42 -1.16 3.46
CA LEU A 52 5.20 -0.40 2.48
C LEU A 52 4.34 0.01 1.28
N THR A 53 3.51 -0.90 0.78
CA THR A 53 2.63 -0.64 -0.37
C THR A 53 1.53 0.36 -0.04
N ASN A 54 0.88 0.23 1.12
CA ASN A 54 -0.10 1.23 1.56
C ASN A 54 0.56 2.61 1.76
N LEU A 55 1.82 2.68 2.22
CA LEU A 55 2.54 3.94 2.36
C LEU A 55 2.79 4.59 0.99
N ILE A 56 3.19 3.80 -0.03
CA ILE A 56 3.31 4.28 -1.41
C ILE A 56 1.97 4.84 -1.91
N VAL A 57 0.85 4.15 -1.62
CA VAL A 57 -0.49 4.59 -2.00
C VAL A 57 -0.87 5.90 -1.31
N VAL A 58 -0.59 6.05 -0.01
CA VAL A 58 -0.80 7.31 0.74
C VAL A 58 0.00 8.45 0.10
N ILE A 59 1.28 8.23 -0.18
CA ILE A 59 2.16 9.24 -0.79
C ILE A 59 1.66 9.61 -2.19
N MET A 60 1.28 8.63 -3.01
CA MET A 60 0.71 8.86 -4.34
C MET A 60 -0.55 9.72 -4.24
N ALA A 61 -1.51 9.32 -3.40
CA ALA A 61 -2.78 10.02 -3.27
C ALA A 61 -2.58 11.45 -2.75
N ALA A 62 -1.72 11.65 -1.74
CA ALA A 62 -1.37 12.97 -1.23
C ALA A 62 -0.68 13.84 -2.30
N ALA A 63 0.27 13.27 -3.05
CA ALA A 63 0.95 13.99 -4.13
C ALA A 63 -0.01 14.41 -5.26
N LEU A 64 -1.05 13.61 -5.55
CA LEU A 64 -2.06 13.94 -6.55
C LEU A 64 -3.13 14.91 -6.05
N LEU A 65 -3.44 14.92 -4.75
CA LEU A 65 -4.42 15.82 -4.14
C LEU A 65 -3.85 17.21 -3.83
N PHE A 66 -2.64 17.28 -3.28
CA PHE A 66 -2.06 18.50 -2.74
C PHE A 66 -0.71 18.88 -3.36
N GLY A 67 -0.08 17.92 -4.05
CA GLY A 67 1.29 18.06 -4.48
C GLY A 67 1.47 18.99 -5.67
N ARG A 68 2.70 19.53 -5.77
CA ARG A 68 3.23 20.26 -6.92
C ARG A 68 4.68 19.85 -7.13
N GLY A 69 5.23 20.09 -8.33
CA GLY A 69 6.63 19.80 -8.63
C GLY A 69 6.93 18.36 -9.03
N PRO A 70 8.20 17.89 -8.90
CA PRO A 70 8.66 16.63 -9.47
C PRO A 70 7.91 15.39 -8.98
N LEU A 71 7.63 15.31 -7.67
CA LEU A 71 6.94 14.15 -7.09
C LEU A 71 5.51 14.03 -7.61
N HIS A 72 4.77 15.15 -7.66
CA HIS A 72 3.46 15.21 -8.28
C HIS A 72 3.52 14.77 -9.75
N ARG A 73 4.47 15.31 -10.53
CA ARG A 73 4.62 14.96 -11.95
C ARG A 73 4.92 13.48 -12.15
N TRP A 74 5.71 12.87 -11.27
CA TRP A 74 6.02 11.44 -11.32
C TRP A 74 4.77 10.59 -11.04
N PHE A 75 4.05 10.84 -9.95
CA PHE A 75 2.79 10.15 -9.67
C PHE A 75 1.65 10.50 -10.63
N ALA A 76 1.73 11.63 -11.34
CA ALA A 76 0.75 11.98 -12.37
C ALA A 76 0.86 11.10 -13.62
N GLN A 77 1.99 10.39 -13.82
CA GLN A 77 2.17 9.49 -14.96
C GLN A 77 1.22 8.28 -14.86
N PRO A 78 0.45 7.96 -15.92
CA PRO A 78 -0.47 6.82 -15.89
C PRO A 78 0.20 5.48 -15.57
N ALA A 79 1.43 5.28 -16.05
CA ALA A 79 2.20 4.07 -15.75
C ALA A 79 2.55 3.94 -14.26
N VAL A 80 2.84 5.04 -13.57
CA VAL A 80 3.16 5.03 -12.13
C VAL A 80 1.90 4.78 -11.29
N GLN A 81 0.78 5.41 -11.65
CA GLN A 81 -0.51 5.15 -11.00
C GLN A 81 -0.94 3.69 -11.17
N ALA A 82 -0.83 3.16 -12.39
CA ALA A 82 -1.14 1.76 -12.67
C ALA A 82 -0.27 0.79 -11.86
N ALA A 83 1.03 1.10 -11.70
CA ALA A 83 1.92 0.31 -10.85
C ALA A 83 1.44 0.28 -9.39
N CYS A 84 1.13 1.45 -8.81
CA CYS A 84 0.66 1.56 -7.43
C CYS A 84 -0.66 0.78 -7.23
N CYS A 85 -1.60 0.90 -8.17
CA CYS A 85 -2.85 0.15 -8.18
C CYS A 85 -2.63 -1.37 -8.29
N LEU A 86 -1.67 -1.80 -9.11
CA LEU A 86 -1.31 -3.20 -9.23
C LEU A 86 -0.73 -3.74 -7.92
N TYR A 87 0.17 -2.99 -7.28
CA TYR A 87 0.79 -3.42 -6.02
C TYR A 87 -0.23 -3.54 -4.90
N ILE A 88 -1.13 -2.55 -4.76
CA ILE A 88 -2.17 -2.63 -3.73
C ILE A 88 -3.20 -3.73 -4.04
N ALA A 89 -3.50 -4.00 -5.32
CA ALA A 89 -4.32 -5.16 -5.68
C ALA A 89 -3.63 -6.48 -5.30
N PHE A 90 -2.32 -6.59 -5.55
CA PHE A 90 -1.52 -7.75 -5.16
C PHE A 90 -1.54 -7.99 -3.65
N VAL A 91 -1.49 -6.93 -2.83
CA VAL A 91 -1.66 -7.01 -1.37
C VAL A 91 -3.00 -7.68 -1.01
N GLY A 92 -4.12 -7.19 -1.57
CA GLY A 92 -5.43 -7.76 -1.26
C GLY A 92 -5.58 -9.20 -1.74
N LEU A 93 -5.07 -9.51 -2.92
CA LEU A 93 -5.08 -10.88 -3.44
C LEU A 93 -4.24 -11.82 -2.57
N GLY A 94 -3.04 -11.40 -2.18
CA GLY A 94 -2.18 -12.19 -1.29
C GLY A 94 -2.85 -12.44 0.06
N PHE A 95 -3.42 -11.40 0.67
CA PHE A 95 -4.08 -11.53 1.97
C PHE A 95 -5.27 -12.50 1.93
N TRP A 96 -6.19 -12.32 0.99
CA TRP A 96 -7.41 -13.13 0.96
C TRP A 96 -7.20 -14.55 0.42
N PHE A 97 -6.35 -14.72 -0.60
CA PHE A 97 -6.22 -16.00 -1.30
C PHE A 97 -4.98 -16.81 -0.91
N LEU A 98 -3.88 -16.16 -0.52
CA LEU A 98 -2.66 -16.86 -0.12
C LEU A 98 -2.56 -17.04 1.40
N LEU A 99 -2.92 -16.01 2.16
CA LEU A 99 -2.86 -16.03 3.63
C LEU A 99 -4.17 -16.47 4.29
N GLY A 100 -5.24 -16.65 3.52
CA GLY A 100 -6.54 -17.12 4.00
C GLY A 100 -7.36 -16.06 4.74
N GLY A 101 -7.03 -14.78 4.60
CA GLY A 101 -7.76 -13.67 5.21
C GLY A 101 -7.47 -13.47 6.71
N PRO A 102 -8.36 -12.77 7.43
CA PRO A 102 -8.12 -12.40 8.82
C PRO A 102 -8.20 -13.61 9.76
N GLN A 103 -7.06 -14.01 10.33
CA GLN A 103 -6.97 -15.18 11.23
C GLN A 103 -6.99 -14.83 12.72
N ASN A 104 -6.51 -13.64 13.11
CA ASN A 104 -6.25 -13.30 14.53
C ASN A 104 -6.91 -11.99 14.93
N VAL A 105 -8.23 -11.88 14.75
CA VAL A 105 -8.96 -10.66 15.08
C VAL A 105 -9.67 -10.81 16.42
N GLN A 106 -9.08 -10.19 17.45
CA GLN A 106 -9.56 -10.31 18.83
C GLN A 106 -10.49 -9.16 19.23
N THR A 107 -10.31 -7.98 18.62
CA THR A 107 -11.09 -6.79 18.92
C THR A 107 -11.62 -6.12 17.66
N TRP A 108 -12.65 -5.28 17.81
CA TRP A 108 -13.14 -4.42 16.73
C TRP A 108 -12.05 -3.48 16.18
N PHE A 109 -11.10 -3.07 17.03
CA PHE A 109 -9.97 -2.24 16.59
C PHE A 109 -8.99 -3.01 15.69
N ASP A 110 -8.80 -4.31 15.94
CA ASP A 110 -7.96 -5.17 15.11
C ASP A 110 -8.59 -5.44 13.73
N TRP A 111 -9.93 -5.36 13.64
CA TRP A 111 -10.66 -5.49 12.36
C TRP A 111 -10.41 -4.34 11.40
N ILE A 112 -10.15 -3.13 11.90
CA ILE A 112 -10.09 -1.93 11.04
C ILE A 112 -8.93 -2.02 10.05
N PRO A 113 -7.68 -2.36 10.43
CA PRO A 113 -6.61 -2.53 9.46
C PRO A 113 -6.85 -3.66 8.47
N GLU A 114 -7.46 -4.77 8.89
CA GLU A 114 -7.77 -5.89 7.99
C GLU A 114 -8.77 -5.48 6.91
N ILE A 115 -9.79 -4.71 7.28
CA ILE A 115 -10.74 -4.17 6.32
C ILE A 115 -10.06 -3.08 5.47
N THR A 116 -9.33 -2.16 6.07
CA THR A 116 -8.82 -0.98 5.36
C THR A 116 -7.62 -1.30 4.48
N ALA A 117 -6.53 -1.81 5.05
CA ALA A 117 -5.26 -2.03 4.34
C ALA A 117 -5.29 -3.28 3.44
N HIS A 118 -6.03 -4.33 3.83
CA HIS A 118 -6.06 -5.60 3.10
C HIS A 118 -7.29 -5.81 2.22
N THR A 119 -8.34 -4.98 2.34
CA THR A 119 -9.59 -5.16 1.57
C THR A 119 -10.01 -3.91 0.82
N LEU A 120 -10.32 -2.83 1.54
CA LEU A 120 -10.87 -1.60 0.99
C LEU A 120 -9.84 -0.86 0.11
N SER A 121 -8.60 -0.69 0.57
CA SER A 121 -7.54 -0.06 -0.22
C SER A 121 -7.24 -0.83 -1.53
N PRO A 122 -7.11 -2.17 -1.52
CA PRO A 122 -7.02 -2.96 -2.76
C PRO A 122 -8.20 -2.77 -3.71
N ILE A 123 -9.44 -2.83 -3.22
CA ILE A 123 -10.65 -2.64 -4.04
C ILE A 123 -10.70 -1.22 -4.61
N LEU A 124 -10.48 -0.20 -3.79
CA LEU A 124 -10.43 1.20 -4.22
C LEU A 124 -9.31 1.43 -5.23
N GLY A 125 -8.15 0.80 -5.05
CA GLY A 125 -7.03 0.85 -5.99
C GLY A 125 -7.40 0.28 -7.36
N ALA A 126 -8.09 -0.86 -7.40
CA ALA A 126 -8.59 -1.46 -8.63
C ALA A 126 -9.66 -0.58 -9.31
N ILE A 127 -10.60 -0.02 -8.54
CA ILE A 127 -11.63 0.91 -9.04
C ILE A 127 -10.98 2.18 -9.59
N PHE A 128 -10.03 2.77 -8.87
CA PHE A 128 -9.29 3.96 -9.30
C PHE A 128 -8.54 3.71 -10.60
N TRP A 129 -7.83 2.58 -10.71
CA TRP A 129 -7.19 2.18 -11.96
C TRP A 129 -8.19 2.07 -13.11
N TYR A 130 -9.30 1.37 -12.87
CA TYR A 130 -10.31 1.13 -13.90
C TYR A 130 -10.97 2.43 -14.38
N ARG A 131 -11.28 3.36 -13.47
CA ARG A 131 -12.06 4.58 -13.76
C ARG A 131 -11.22 5.80 -14.13
N CYS A 132 -10.03 5.96 -13.53
CA CYS A 132 -9.28 7.22 -13.58
C CYS A 132 -7.96 7.15 -14.34
N VAL A 133 -7.33 5.98 -14.47
CA VAL A 133 -6.01 5.86 -15.11
C VAL A 133 -6.15 5.72 -16.64
N PRO A 134 -5.54 6.61 -17.45
CA PRO A 134 -5.55 6.49 -18.91
C PRO A 134 -4.77 5.26 -19.41
N LYS A 135 -5.47 4.25 -19.91
CA LYS A 135 -4.88 2.95 -20.29
C LYS A 135 -4.10 2.97 -21.60
N GLY A 136 -4.43 3.89 -22.53
CA GLY A 136 -3.79 4.00 -23.84
C GLY A 136 -2.31 4.39 -23.81
N GLN A 137 -1.75 4.70 -22.64
CA GLN A 137 -0.33 5.00 -22.44
C GLN A 137 0.44 3.85 -21.77
N LEU A 138 -0.21 2.69 -21.57
CA LEU A 138 0.41 1.52 -20.95
C LEU A 138 1.01 0.61 -22.04
N ALA A 139 2.29 0.26 -21.87
CA ALA A 139 3.02 -0.66 -22.74
C ALA A 139 3.48 -1.89 -21.95
N TRP A 140 3.71 -3.02 -22.62
CA TRP A 140 4.19 -4.27 -22.00
C TRP A 140 5.51 -4.13 -21.26
N ARG A 141 6.39 -3.23 -21.69
CA ARG A 141 7.61 -2.90 -20.95
C ARG A 141 7.31 -2.41 -19.53
N HIS A 142 6.19 -1.73 -19.30
CA HIS A 142 5.83 -1.28 -17.96
C HIS A 142 5.53 -2.44 -17.02
N ALA A 143 4.86 -3.50 -17.48
CA ALA A 143 4.60 -4.68 -16.66
C ALA A 143 5.91 -5.31 -16.14
N VAL A 144 6.92 -5.43 -17.01
CA VAL A 144 8.25 -5.94 -16.62
C VAL A 144 8.93 -5.02 -15.60
N ILE A 145 8.87 -3.70 -15.81
CA ILE A 145 9.45 -2.73 -14.87
C ILE A 145 8.74 -2.78 -13.52
N TRP A 146 7.42 -2.96 -13.50
CA TRP A 146 6.64 -3.00 -12.26
C TRP A 146 6.99 -4.21 -11.39
N LEU A 147 7.43 -5.32 -11.99
CA LEU A 147 7.92 -6.47 -11.21
C LEU A 147 9.17 -6.16 -10.39
N ALA A 148 9.92 -5.10 -10.73
CA ALA A 148 11.11 -4.72 -9.98
C ALA A 148 10.81 -4.47 -8.50
N TYR A 149 9.66 -3.90 -8.15
CA TYR A 149 9.30 -3.65 -6.76
C TYR A 149 9.07 -4.93 -5.93
N PRO A 150 8.12 -5.83 -6.29
CA PRO A 150 7.93 -7.07 -5.55
C PRO A 150 9.15 -8.00 -5.60
N ILE A 151 9.89 -8.03 -6.71
CA ILE A 151 11.14 -8.81 -6.80
C ILE A 151 12.20 -8.22 -5.86
N ALA A 152 12.39 -6.91 -5.82
CA ALA A 152 13.36 -6.30 -4.91
C ALA A 152 13.01 -6.58 -3.44
N TYR A 153 11.72 -6.52 -3.07
CA TYR A 153 11.27 -6.92 -1.74
C TYR A 153 11.57 -8.38 -1.43
N LEU A 154 11.26 -9.28 -2.36
CA LEU A 154 11.53 -10.72 -2.21
C LEU A 154 13.03 -10.99 -2.06
N VAL A 155 13.85 -10.43 -2.95
CA VAL A 155 15.31 -10.56 -2.92
C VAL A 155 15.87 -10.06 -1.60
N TYR A 156 15.44 -8.89 -1.14
CA TYR A 156 15.85 -8.33 0.15
C TYR A 156 15.58 -9.31 1.30
N TRP A 157 14.38 -9.90 1.37
CA TRP A 157 14.04 -10.84 2.44
C TRP A 157 14.68 -12.22 2.30
N LEU A 158 14.91 -12.71 1.07
CA LEU A 158 15.68 -13.95 0.85
C LEU A 158 17.10 -13.82 1.42
N PHE A 159 17.71 -12.64 1.31
CA PHE A 159 19.03 -12.39 1.87
C PHE A 159 18.99 -12.04 3.36
N ARG A 160 18.08 -11.16 3.80
CA ARG A 160 18.05 -10.69 5.19
C ARG A 160 17.47 -11.72 6.14
N GLY A 161 16.42 -12.43 5.73
CA GLY A 161 15.64 -13.35 6.56
C GLY A 161 16.50 -14.38 7.31
N PRO A 162 17.41 -15.12 6.64
CA PRO A 162 18.27 -16.10 7.31
C PRO A 162 19.22 -15.48 8.34
N ARG A 163 19.59 -14.21 8.17
CA ARG A 163 20.51 -13.49 9.09
C ARG A 163 19.82 -13.00 10.35
N VAL A 164 18.53 -12.74 10.27
CA VAL A 164 17.72 -12.26 11.40
C VAL A 164 16.79 -13.34 11.99
N GLY A 165 16.73 -14.52 11.37
CA GLY A 165 15.88 -15.63 11.79
C GLY A 165 14.38 -15.37 11.63
N TYR A 166 14.00 -14.38 10.82
CA TYR A 166 12.64 -13.89 10.71
C TYR A 166 12.33 -13.43 9.28
N TYR A 167 11.14 -13.78 8.80
CA TYR A 167 10.56 -13.25 7.57
C TYR A 167 9.22 -12.60 7.92
N PRO A 168 8.95 -11.38 7.47
CA PRO A 168 7.64 -10.77 7.62
C PRO A 168 6.68 -11.43 6.63
N TYR A 169 5.91 -12.38 7.15
CA TYR A 169 4.74 -12.99 6.51
C TYR A 169 3.55 -12.95 7.47
#